data_AF-A0A257RDA0-F1
#
_entry.id   AF-A0A257RDA0-F1
#
_cell.length_a   1.000
_cell.length_b   1.000
_cell.length_c   1.000
_cell.angle_alpha   90.00
_cell.angle_beta   90.00
_cell.angle_gamma   90.00
#
_symmetry.space_group_name_H-M   'P 1'
#
loop_
_entity.id
_entity.type
_entity.pdbx_description
1 polymer ?
#
loop_
_entity_poly.entity_id
_entity_poly.type
_entity_poly.pdbx_seq_one_letter_code
_entity_poly.pdbx_strand_id
1 'polypeptide(L)'
;MRRIGAWARAVRHSYERLASGFEAGVQLLERRYTPLGRFTPGPFEGWGFLWQPAVQGFVAMCLILSGSSFTNSPFKLDMTGSWFFGEPSSAQTGTPSTTKYMLSVVLVYGGLLLLMRVWLRLAEIVKLHHGASLRRLWWMLLLWAAPMIVAPPLFSRDVFSYAAQGEMTAHHLNPYFLGPFSLGSTPYLNPVDPLWWNTPAPYGPLFLWVDGAIDRLTLHNQLATVVGLRLLEVAAVALIGVGVAMLARGLRRDPGEAFVLAALNPLILLTIVGGAHNDGLMTGLLVVGLGFAVNRHPWWALFFVSLATAVKAPAAIGLAFVAWNWLPPDAPLKQRLQPFAAGGVVVGAVLLVSSYLSGFGFGWVSNLLTPGTVRSWAAPATAVGMASGNLLHAAGLNAVSVATTIGAARLVGLATATALTLWLLWRSGDRGWVRSLGVSLLLFVELGPVVQPWYLSWGLVVLAASYRGREHFWLLLLAITGPFIGLPGGRNLLSDLVHSNPLLIALAVAILGGVLVLPLGRWTQWSWPERVGEPLELAPA
;
A
#
# COMPACT_ATOMS: atom_id res chain seq x y z
N MET A 1 8.80 -42.25 -17.44
CA MET A 1 7.44 -41.70 -17.20
C MET A 1 6.87 -42.01 -15.80
N ARG A 2 6.80 -43.27 -15.33
CA ARG A 2 6.24 -43.60 -13.99
C ARG A 2 6.93 -42.92 -12.78
N ARG A 3 8.26 -42.80 -12.81
CA ARG A 3 9.03 -42.12 -11.75
C ARG A 3 8.77 -40.61 -11.68
N ILE A 4 8.59 -39.95 -12.82
CA ILE A 4 8.26 -38.52 -12.90
C ILE A 4 6.85 -38.27 -12.34
N GLY A 5 5.90 -39.14 -12.64
CA GLY A 5 4.54 -39.05 -12.07
C GLY A 5 4.49 -39.29 -10.56
N ALA A 6 5.32 -40.19 -10.03
CA ALA A 6 5.43 -40.40 -8.58
C ALA A 6 6.07 -39.19 -7.87
N TRP A 7 7.10 -38.59 -8.48
CA TRP A 7 7.76 -37.41 -7.96
C TRP A 7 6.84 -36.18 -7.99
N ALA A 8 6.12 -35.96 -9.09
CA ALA A 8 5.13 -34.88 -9.20
C ALA A 8 3.99 -35.02 -8.17
N ARG A 9 3.54 -36.27 -7.90
CA ARG A 9 2.55 -36.53 -6.84
C ARG A 9 3.12 -36.29 -5.45
N ALA A 10 4.36 -36.68 -5.18
CA ALA A 10 5.02 -36.45 -3.90
C ALA A 10 5.22 -34.95 -3.64
N VAL A 11 5.69 -34.19 -4.63
CA VAL A 11 5.81 -32.73 -4.57
C VAL A 11 4.45 -32.09 -4.35
N ARG A 12 3.44 -32.47 -5.13
CA ARG A 12 2.07 -31.98 -4.96
C ARG A 12 1.53 -32.26 -3.56
N HIS A 13 1.77 -33.44 -3.02
CA HIS A 13 1.26 -33.84 -1.71
C HIS A 13 2.00 -33.13 -0.55
N SER A 14 3.32 -32.96 -0.66
CA SER A 14 4.09 -32.16 0.29
C SER A 14 3.71 -30.68 0.23
N TYR A 15 3.45 -30.18 -0.96
CA TYR A 15 2.96 -28.82 -1.19
C TYR A 15 1.55 -28.62 -0.61
N GLU A 16 0.60 -29.52 -0.89
CA GLU A 16 -0.77 -29.47 -0.36
C GLU A 16 -0.77 -29.57 1.18
N ARG A 17 0.15 -30.33 1.79
CA ARG A 17 0.35 -30.39 3.25
C ARG A 17 0.91 -29.11 3.84
N LEU A 18 1.86 -28.46 3.19
CA LEU A 18 2.38 -27.15 3.63
C LEU A 18 1.31 -26.07 3.52
N ALA A 19 0.58 -26.05 2.39
CA ALA A 19 -0.51 -25.12 2.17
C ALA A 19 -1.65 -25.33 3.20
N SER A 20 -2.05 -26.57 3.46
CA SER A 20 -3.08 -26.87 4.46
C SER A 20 -2.61 -26.63 5.89
N GLY A 21 -1.34 -26.88 6.20
CA GLY A 21 -0.74 -26.56 7.50
C GLY A 21 -0.68 -25.06 7.76
N PHE A 22 -0.36 -24.26 6.74
CA PHE A 22 -0.47 -22.81 6.79
C PHE A 22 -1.93 -22.36 6.99
N GLU A 23 -2.87 -22.89 6.20
CA GLU A 23 -4.31 -22.63 6.37
C GLU A 23 -4.77 -23.01 7.79
N ALA A 24 -4.29 -24.11 8.37
CA ALA A 24 -4.63 -24.54 9.73
C ALA A 24 -4.00 -23.65 10.83
N GLY A 25 -2.76 -23.20 10.64
CA GLY A 25 -2.10 -22.26 11.55
C GLY A 25 -2.78 -20.90 11.55
N VAL A 26 -3.20 -20.44 10.38
CA VAL A 26 -4.07 -19.28 10.21
C VAL A 26 -5.39 -19.56 10.94
N GLN A 27 -6.08 -20.67 10.70
CA GLN A 27 -7.34 -21.06 11.36
C GLN A 27 -7.29 -21.15 12.90
N LEU A 28 -6.14 -21.53 13.47
CA LEU A 28 -5.92 -21.59 14.91
C LEU A 28 -5.82 -20.18 15.53
N LEU A 29 -5.01 -19.29 14.93
CA LEU A 29 -4.92 -17.89 15.32
C LEU A 29 -6.27 -17.17 15.17
N GLU A 30 -6.92 -17.48 14.06
CA GLU A 30 -8.24 -17.05 13.66
C GLU A 30 -9.37 -17.41 14.67
N ARG A 31 -9.34 -18.57 15.36
CA ARG A 31 -10.37 -18.98 16.34
C ARG A 31 -10.37 -18.16 17.62
N ARG A 32 -9.26 -17.52 17.97
CA ARG A 32 -9.04 -16.93 19.30
C ARG A 32 -9.27 -15.41 19.34
N TYR A 33 -9.26 -14.72 18.20
CA TYR A 33 -9.12 -13.24 18.14
C TYR A 33 -10.08 -12.50 17.20
N THR A 34 -11.25 -13.05 16.84
CA THR A 34 -12.28 -12.25 16.12
C THR A 34 -13.31 -11.69 17.12
N PRO A 35 -13.15 -10.46 17.65
CA PRO A 35 -14.09 -9.88 18.62
C PRO A 35 -15.52 -9.69 18.07
N LEU A 36 -15.66 -9.68 16.74
CA LEU A 36 -16.92 -9.53 16.00
C LEU A 36 -17.86 -10.73 16.06
N GLY A 37 -17.34 -11.94 16.30
CA GLY A 37 -18.15 -13.17 16.26
C GLY A 37 -19.14 -13.32 17.42
N ARG A 38 -19.15 -12.36 18.36
CA ARG A 38 -20.00 -12.36 19.57
C ARG A 38 -21.03 -11.24 19.57
N PHE A 39 -21.11 -10.43 18.51
CA PHE A 39 -21.98 -9.26 18.48
C PHE A 39 -23.15 -9.47 17.52
N THR A 40 -24.37 -9.48 18.04
CA THR A 40 -25.60 -9.35 17.25
C THR A 40 -25.91 -7.87 17.08
N PRO A 41 -25.83 -7.30 15.86
CA PRO A 41 -26.09 -5.88 15.65
C PRO A 41 -27.52 -5.52 16.08
N GLY A 42 -27.68 -4.43 16.81
CA GLY A 42 -28.99 -3.86 17.14
C GLY A 42 -29.62 -3.13 15.95
N PRO A 43 -30.78 -2.45 16.13
CA PRO A 43 -31.34 -1.59 15.08
C PRO A 43 -30.32 -0.53 14.61
N PHE A 44 -30.35 -0.26 13.31
CA PHE A 44 -29.42 0.65 12.63
C PHE A 44 -30.20 1.83 12.07
N GLU A 45 -29.99 3.02 12.63
CA GLU A 45 -30.68 4.26 12.25
C GLU A 45 -30.21 4.86 10.90
N GLY A 46 -29.37 4.13 10.17
CA GLY A 46 -28.85 4.52 8.88
C GLY A 46 -27.55 5.32 8.95
N TRP A 47 -27.13 5.83 7.80
CA TRP A 47 -25.79 6.41 7.60
C TRP A 47 -25.66 7.90 7.97
N GLY A 48 -26.63 8.44 8.73
CA GLY A 48 -26.68 9.85 9.14
C GLY A 48 -25.44 10.30 9.91
N PHE A 49 -24.82 9.41 10.69
CA PHE A 49 -23.67 9.71 11.53
C PHE A 49 -22.35 9.88 10.78
N LEU A 50 -22.26 9.57 9.47
CA LEU A 50 -20.98 9.54 8.73
C LEU A 50 -20.18 10.85 8.78
N TRP A 51 -20.81 11.98 9.10
CA TRP A 51 -20.10 13.24 9.32
C TRP A 51 -19.15 13.18 10.54
N GLN A 52 -19.47 12.39 11.58
CA GLN A 52 -18.65 12.26 12.79
C GLN A 52 -17.27 11.63 12.50
N PRO A 53 -17.18 10.42 11.93
CA PRO A 53 -15.88 9.88 11.51
C PRO A 53 -15.21 10.76 10.46
N ALA A 54 -15.98 11.43 9.58
CA ALA A 54 -15.39 12.34 8.59
C ALA A 54 -14.62 13.48 9.27
N VAL A 55 -15.24 14.17 10.24
CA VAL A 55 -14.60 15.25 10.99
C VAL A 55 -13.45 14.72 11.85
N GLN A 56 -13.60 13.58 12.52
CA GLN A 56 -12.54 13.03 13.36
C GLN A 56 -11.30 12.61 12.58
N GLY A 57 -11.48 11.96 11.42
CA GLY A 57 -10.37 11.65 10.53
C GLY A 57 -9.75 12.91 9.92
N PHE A 58 -10.53 13.95 9.63
CA PHE A 58 -9.98 15.25 9.21
C PHE A 58 -9.09 15.88 10.29
N VAL A 59 -9.55 15.89 11.54
CA VAL A 59 -8.76 16.36 12.69
C VAL A 59 -7.48 15.54 12.82
N ALA A 60 -7.57 14.21 12.70
CA ALA A 60 -6.42 13.32 12.73
C ALA A 60 -5.38 13.68 11.65
N MET A 61 -5.84 13.93 10.42
CA MET A 61 -4.98 14.33 9.30
C MET A 61 -4.40 15.74 9.50
N CYS A 62 -5.14 16.68 10.09
CA CYS A 62 -4.63 18.00 10.46
C CYS A 62 -3.56 17.94 11.55
N LEU A 63 -3.69 17.04 12.53
CA LEU A 63 -2.66 16.80 13.54
C LEU A 63 -1.37 16.28 12.89
N ILE A 64 -1.49 15.34 11.94
CA ILE A 64 -0.33 14.81 11.19
C ILE A 64 0.34 15.92 10.38
N LEU A 65 -0.45 16.70 9.62
CA LEU A 65 0.05 17.87 8.88
C LEU A 65 0.76 18.85 9.81
N SER A 66 0.14 19.22 10.92
CA SER A 66 0.70 20.20 11.86
C SER A 66 2.00 19.68 12.47
N GLY A 67 2.02 18.41 12.89
CA GLY A 67 3.20 17.77 13.45
C GLY A 67 4.34 17.64 12.45
N SER A 68 4.06 17.34 11.19
CA SER A 68 5.10 17.27 10.14
C SER A 68 5.58 18.64 9.66
N SER A 69 4.83 19.71 9.94
CA SER A 69 5.19 21.09 9.56
C SER A 69 6.23 21.74 10.47
N PHE A 70 6.66 21.10 11.55
CA PHE A 70 7.72 21.65 12.39
C PHE A 70 9.09 21.53 11.69
N THR A 71 9.89 22.60 11.74
CA THR A 71 11.34 22.53 11.50
C THR A 71 11.92 21.47 12.42
N ASN A 72 12.76 20.55 11.95
CA ASN A 72 13.29 19.37 12.64
C ASN A 72 12.32 18.18 12.87
N SER A 73 11.15 18.15 12.21
CA SER A 73 10.26 16.99 12.28
C SER A 73 10.94 15.73 11.69
N PRO A 74 10.90 14.57 12.39
CA PRO A 74 11.52 13.33 11.89
C PRO A 74 10.71 12.65 10.78
N PHE A 75 9.53 13.17 10.44
CA PHE A 75 8.58 12.52 9.53
C PHE A 75 8.64 13.04 8.09
N LYS A 76 9.48 14.04 7.82
CA LYS A 76 9.70 14.64 6.50
C LYS A 76 11.18 14.89 6.26
N LEU A 77 11.53 15.26 5.03
CA LEU A 77 12.83 15.87 4.74
C LEU A 77 12.85 17.31 5.26
N ASP A 78 13.88 17.66 6.02
CA ASP A 78 14.08 19.02 6.53
C ASP A 78 15.21 19.72 5.78
N MET A 79 14.89 20.24 4.59
CA MET A 79 15.83 20.87 3.67
C MET A 79 15.15 22.05 2.97
N THR A 80 15.82 23.19 2.81
CA THR A 80 15.24 24.35 2.12
C THR A 80 14.94 24.02 0.65
N GLY A 81 13.76 24.44 0.18
CA GLY A 81 13.28 24.26 -1.19
C GLY A 81 12.58 22.92 -1.45
N SER A 82 12.51 22.03 -0.46
CA SER A 82 11.86 20.71 -0.60
C SER A 82 10.32 20.76 -0.50
N TRP A 83 9.76 21.84 0.06
CA TRP A 83 8.36 22.08 0.36
C TRP A 83 8.03 23.55 0.66
N PHE A 84 6.75 23.91 0.68
CA PHE A 84 6.28 25.30 0.81
C PHE A 84 6.44 25.93 2.20
N PHE A 85 6.42 25.11 3.25
CA PHE A 85 6.41 25.56 4.64
C PHE A 85 7.02 24.51 5.57
N GLY A 86 7.30 24.93 6.80
CA GLY A 86 7.87 24.06 7.82
C GLY A 86 9.33 23.69 7.58
N GLU A 87 9.97 24.32 6.61
CA GLU A 87 11.38 24.14 6.28
C GLU A 87 12.28 25.05 7.11
N PRO A 88 13.55 24.66 7.33
CA PRO A 88 14.52 25.55 7.93
C PRO A 88 14.75 26.72 6.97
N SER A 89 14.69 27.95 7.50
CA SER A 89 15.13 29.11 6.75
C SER A 89 16.64 29.03 6.53
N SER A 90 17.13 29.44 5.37
CA SER A 90 18.57 29.49 5.06
C SER A 90 19.39 30.33 6.05
N ALA A 91 18.73 31.24 6.79
CA ALA A 91 19.31 32.11 7.80
C ALA A 91 19.20 31.58 9.25
N GLN A 92 18.48 30.49 9.51
CA GLN A 92 18.34 29.89 10.85
C GLN A 92 18.93 28.48 10.88
N THR A 93 20.25 28.38 11.01
CA THR A 93 20.88 27.22 11.64
C THR A 93 20.72 27.34 13.16
N GLY A 94 19.48 27.29 13.65
CA GLY A 94 19.20 27.23 15.08
C GLY A 94 19.43 25.81 15.61
N THR A 95 19.90 25.67 16.85
CA THR A 95 19.96 24.38 17.53
C THR A 95 18.57 23.71 17.52
N PRO A 96 18.47 22.40 17.20
CA PRO A 96 17.20 21.68 17.22
C PRO A 96 16.47 21.88 18.57
N SER A 97 15.24 22.37 18.53
CA SER A 97 14.42 22.48 19.75
C SER A 97 13.84 21.11 20.08
N THR A 98 14.26 20.53 21.21
CA THR A 98 13.70 19.27 21.74
C THR A 98 12.19 19.40 21.97
N THR A 99 11.70 20.58 22.36
CA THR A 99 10.26 20.82 22.54
C THR A 99 9.49 20.75 21.23
N LYS A 100 9.98 21.39 20.16
CA LYS A 100 9.34 21.31 18.82
C LYS A 100 9.34 19.88 18.30
N TYR A 101 10.45 19.17 18.47
CA TYR A 101 10.56 17.76 18.11
C TYR A 101 9.55 16.89 18.87
N MET A 102 9.45 17.03 20.20
CA MET A 102 8.46 16.30 21.00
C MET A 102 7.02 16.63 20.60
N LEU A 103 6.72 17.90 20.33
CA LEU A 103 5.40 18.30 19.86
C LEU A 103 5.07 17.70 18.48
N SER A 104 6.05 17.68 17.56
CA SER A 104 5.95 17.00 16.27
C SER A 104 5.61 15.52 16.44
N VAL A 105 6.36 14.81 17.29
CA VAL A 105 6.13 13.40 17.63
C VAL A 105 4.71 13.18 18.19
N VAL A 106 4.29 13.98 19.18
CA VAL A 106 2.96 13.85 19.79
C VAL A 106 1.84 14.11 18.79
N LEU A 107 1.96 15.15 17.95
CA LEU A 107 0.93 15.50 16.97
C LEU A 107 0.84 14.46 15.86
N VAL A 108 1.96 14.01 15.29
CA VAL A 108 1.95 12.99 14.24
C VAL A 108 1.46 11.66 14.79
N TYR A 109 2.02 11.15 15.88
CA TYR A 109 1.56 9.87 16.44
C TYR A 109 0.14 9.96 17.01
N GLY A 110 -0.24 11.07 17.63
CA GLY A 110 -1.61 11.29 18.11
C GLY A 110 -2.61 11.30 16.96
N GLY A 111 -2.28 11.99 15.86
CA GLY A 111 -3.07 11.97 14.64
C GLY A 111 -3.14 10.57 14.00
N LEU A 112 -2.01 9.84 13.91
CA LEU A 112 -1.99 8.46 13.42
C LEU A 112 -2.89 7.56 14.26
N LEU A 113 -2.75 7.57 15.59
CA LEU A 113 -3.56 6.76 16.50
C LEU A 113 -5.05 7.10 16.37
N LEU A 114 -5.41 8.39 16.32
CA LEU A 114 -6.79 8.81 16.13
C LEU A 114 -7.34 8.32 14.79
N LEU A 115 -6.59 8.47 13.70
CA LEU A 115 -6.98 8.01 12.37
C LEU A 115 -7.20 6.49 12.34
N MET A 116 -6.29 5.70 12.91
CA MET A 116 -6.43 4.25 12.97
C MET A 116 -7.68 3.85 13.76
N ARG A 117 -7.93 4.49 14.92
CA ARG A 117 -9.12 4.20 15.73
C ARG A 117 -10.41 4.53 14.96
N VAL A 118 -10.47 5.70 14.33
CA VAL A 118 -11.64 6.13 13.54
C VAL A 118 -11.87 5.19 12.36
N TRP A 119 -10.83 4.87 11.60
CA TRP A 119 -10.96 3.98 10.45
C TRP A 119 -11.32 2.55 10.86
N LEU A 120 -10.70 1.99 11.90
CA LEU A 120 -11.03 0.65 12.40
C LEU A 120 -12.51 0.56 12.80
N ARG A 121 -13.00 1.55 13.56
CA ARG A 121 -14.41 1.60 13.94
C ARG A 121 -15.33 1.75 12.74
N LEU A 122 -14.96 2.58 11.76
CA LEU A 122 -15.73 2.72 10.54
C LEU A 122 -15.78 1.40 9.75
N ALA A 123 -14.63 0.72 9.59
CA ALA A 123 -14.50 -0.57 8.92
C ALA A 123 -15.34 -1.68 9.59
N GLU A 124 -15.34 -1.70 10.92
CA GLU A 124 -16.19 -2.59 11.72
C GLU A 124 -17.69 -2.35 11.48
N ILE A 125 -18.12 -1.09 11.43
CA ILE A 125 -19.53 -0.73 11.22
C ILE A 125 -20.00 -1.07 9.79
N VAL A 126 -19.21 -0.73 8.76
CA VAL A 126 -19.56 -1.07 7.36
C VAL A 126 -19.55 -2.56 7.06
N LYS A 127 -18.81 -3.34 7.85
CA LYS A 127 -18.86 -4.80 7.78
C LYS A 127 -20.17 -5.37 8.33
N LEU A 128 -20.76 -4.74 9.35
CA LEU A 128 -22.01 -5.21 9.95
C LEU A 128 -23.26 -4.64 9.29
N HIS A 129 -23.16 -3.44 8.73
CA HIS A 129 -24.25 -2.74 8.09
C HIS A 129 -23.87 -2.40 6.66
N HIS A 130 -24.62 -2.92 5.70
CA HIS A 130 -24.38 -2.68 4.28
C HIS A 130 -25.02 -1.37 3.80
N GLY A 131 -24.65 -0.92 2.60
CA GLY A 131 -25.34 0.19 1.92
C GLY A 131 -24.86 1.57 2.34
N ALA A 132 -23.61 1.71 2.80
CA ALA A 132 -23.03 3.02 3.05
C ALA A 132 -23.03 3.87 1.78
N SER A 133 -23.49 5.11 1.90
CA SER A 133 -23.60 6.01 0.75
C SER A 133 -22.23 6.36 0.19
N LEU A 134 -21.90 5.86 -1.01
CA LEU A 134 -20.65 6.19 -1.69
C LEU A 134 -20.44 7.70 -1.85
N ARG A 135 -21.51 8.47 -2.09
CA ARG A 135 -21.42 9.94 -2.17
C ARG A 135 -20.86 10.54 -0.88
N ARG A 136 -21.30 10.07 0.29
CA ARG A 136 -20.79 10.53 1.59
C ARG A 136 -19.35 10.06 1.83
N LEU A 137 -19.01 8.85 1.41
CA LEU A 137 -17.64 8.32 1.51
C LEU A 137 -16.66 9.06 0.60
N TRP A 138 -17.08 9.51 -0.58
CA TRP A 138 -16.29 10.38 -1.45
C TRP A 138 -16.00 11.74 -0.81
N TRP A 139 -17.00 12.37 -0.18
CA TRP A 139 -16.79 13.60 0.58
C TRP A 139 -15.85 13.38 1.77
N MET A 140 -15.98 12.25 2.46
CA MET A 140 -15.06 11.86 3.54
C MET A 140 -13.63 11.68 3.01
N LEU A 141 -13.46 11.03 1.85
CA LEU A 141 -12.17 10.84 1.21
C LEU A 141 -11.52 12.19 0.85
N LEU A 142 -12.28 13.09 0.22
CA LEU A 142 -11.80 14.42 -0.12
C LEU A 142 -11.36 15.17 1.15
N LEU A 143 -12.17 15.10 2.21
CA LEU A 143 -11.87 15.77 3.47
C LEU A 143 -10.62 15.18 4.12
N TRP A 144 -10.46 13.86 4.18
CA TRP A 144 -9.27 13.21 4.76
C TRP A 144 -8.01 13.40 3.92
N ALA A 145 -8.13 13.45 2.60
CA ALA A 145 -6.99 13.66 1.70
C ALA A 145 -6.51 15.12 1.70
N ALA A 146 -7.39 16.10 1.96
CA ALA A 146 -7.06 17.53 1.88
C ALA A 146 -5.82 17.94 2.68
N PRO A 147 -5.67 17.59 3.99
CA PRO A 147 -4.46 17.92 4.72
C PRO A 147 -3.21 17.23 4.18
N MET A 148 -3.33 16.01 3.64
CA MET A 148 -2.21 15.25 3.07
C MET A 148 -1.75 15.78 1.72
N ILE A 149 -2.64 16.42 0.94
CA ILE A 149 -2.26 17.13 -0.30
C ILE A 149 -1.27 18.25 0.01
N VAL A 150 -1.53 18.98 1.09
CA VAL A 150 -0.74 20.15 1.51
C VAL A 150 0.47 19.75 2.34
N ALA A 151 0.45 18.60 3.01
CA ALA A 151 1.55 18.12 3.85
C ALA A 151 2.87 17.96 3.08
N PRO A 152 4.03 18.19 3.71
CA PRO A 152 5.31 17.82 3.10
C PRO A 152 5.35 16.31 2.80
N PRO A 153 6.15 15.84 1.82
CA PRO A 153 6.35 14.41 1.60
C PRO A 153 6.65 13.66 2.90
N LEU A 154 5.72 12.78 3.28
CA LEU A 154 5.76 12.10 4.57
C LEU A 154 6.41 10.72 4.42
N PHE A 155 7.17 10.33 5.44
CA PHE A 155 7.67 8.98 5.68
C PHE A 155 8.66 8.40 4.65
N SER A 156 8.81 9.02 3.48
CA SER A 156 9.76 8.59 2.47
C SER A 156 10.28 9.77 1.64
N ARG A 157 11.49 9.60 1.10
CA ARG A 157 12.10 10.53 0.14
C ARG A 157 11.92 10.08 -1.32
N ASP A 158 11.20 8.98 -1.55
CA ASP A 158 11.08 8.38 -2.88
C ASP A 158 10.44 9.32 -3.92
N VAL A 159 9.53 10.22 -3.54
CA VAL A 159 8.95 11.20 -4.47
C VAL A 159 10.02 12.09 -5.11
N PHE A 160 11.11 12.38 -4.38
CA PHE A 160 12.23 13.13 -4.92
C PHE A 160 13.04 12.30 -5.92
N SER A 161 13.17 10.98 -5.68
CA SER A 161 13.74 10.06 -6.67
C SER A 161 12.90 10.01 -7.94
N TYR A 162 11.57 10.05 -7.83
CA TYR A 162 10.67 10.12 -8.99
C TYR A 162 10.91 11.43 -9.75
N ALA A 163 10.78 12.58 -9.08
CA ALA A 163 11.02 13.87 -9.71
C ALA A 163 12.38 13.96 -10.42
N ALA A 164 13.45 13.43 -9.81
CA ALA A 164 14.76 13.37 -10.46
C ALA A 164 14.78 12.44 -11.70
N GLN A 165 14.09 11.31 -11.66
CA GLN A 165 13.95 10.43 -12.83
C GLN A 165 13.07 11.05 -13.93
N GLY A 166 12.06 11.85 -13.57
CA GLY A 166 11.28 12.70 -14.47
C GLY A 166 12.16 13.72 -15.19
N GLU A 167 12.97 14.47 -14.44
CA GLU A 167 13.97 15.42 -14.98
C GLU A 167 14.98 14.73 -15.91
N MET A 168 15.53 13.58 -15.49
CA MET A 168 16.39 12.76 -16.35
C MET A 168 15.69 12.38 -17.66
N THR A 169 14.43 11.94 -17.57
CA THR A 169 13.63 11.57 -18.74
C THR A 169 13.40 12.76 -19.66
N ALA A 170 13.12 13.94 -19.10
CA ALA A 170 12.92 15.17 -19.86
C ALA A 170 14.20 15.64 -20.58
N HIS A 171 15.38 15.36 -20.02
CA HIS A 171 16.68 15.60 -20.64
C HIS A 171 17.23 14.44 -21.47
N HIS A 172 16.42 13.42 -21.76
CA HIS A 172 16.83 12.23 -22.51
C HIS A 172 17.99 11.43 -21.87
N LEU A 173 18.24 11.62 -20.57
CA LEU A 173 19.14 10.81 -19.78
C LEU A 173 18.42 9.52 -19.40
N ASN A 174 18.91 8.38 -19.87
CA ASN A 174 18.20 7.10 -19.69
C ASN A 174 18.22 6.62 -18.23
N PRO A 175 17.09 6.67 -17.49
CA PRO A 175 17.04 6.27 -16.09
C PRO A 175 17.16 4.77 -15.88
N TYR A 176 17.15 3.96 -16.95
CA TYR A 176 17.38 2.52 -16.87
C TYR A 176 18.85 2.13 -16.82
N PHE A 177 19.76 3.04 -17.16
CA PHE A 177 21.21 2.82 -17.06
C PHE A 177 21.87 3.75 -16.05
N LEU A 178 21.30 4.94 -15.85
CA LEU A 178 21.82 5.98 -14.99
C LEU A 178 20.96 6.13 -13.74
N GLY A 179 21.61 6.45 -12.62
CA GLY A 179 20.92 6.92 -11.42
C GLY A 179 20.79 8.46 -11.39
N PRO A 180 19.94 9.01 -10.50
CA PRO A 180 19.76 10.45 -10.28
C PRO A 180 21.05 11.27 -10.14
N PHE A 181 22.12 10.68 -9.61
CA PHE A 181 23.42 11.33 -9.46
C PHE A 181 23.99 11.89 -10.78
N SER A 182 23.57 11.32 -11.91
CA SER A 182 23.98 11.74 -13.25
C SER A 182 23.45 13.13 -13.65
N LEU A 183 22.46 13.65 -12.92
CA LEU A 183 21.99 15.04 -13.08
C LEU A 183 23.04 16.06 -12.61
N GLY A 184 24.01 15.65 -11.78
CA GLY A 184 24.99 16.56 -11.22
C GLY A 184 24.38 17.51 -10.18
N SER A 185 24.92 18.73 -10.09
CA SER A 185 24.51 19.72 -9.08
C SER A 185 23.21 20.43 -9.48
N THR A 186 22.08 19.73 -9.33
CA THR A 186 20.74 20.27 -9.60
C THR A 186 19.87 20.28 -8.34
N PRO A 187 18.82 21.13 -8.28
CA PRO A 187 17.83 21.09 -7.21
C PRO A 187 17.15 19.73 -7.06
N TYR A 188 17.09 18.93 -8.13
CA TYR A 188 16.48 17.60 -8.15
C TYR A 188 17.28 16.54 -7.41
N LEU A 189 18.61 16.62 -7.39
CA LEU A 189 19.45 15.59 -6.76
C LEU A 189 19.48 15.70 -5.23
N ASN A 190 19.58 16.92 -4.70
CA ASN A 190 19.75 17.17 -3.26
C ASN A 190 18.71 16.47 -2.36
N PRO A 191 17.39 16.48 -2.69
CA PRO A 191 16.39 15.84 -1.85
C PRO A 191 16.28 14.32 -2.05
N VAL A 192 16.92 13.74 -3.07
CA VAL A 192 16.94 12.28 -3.29
C VAL A 192 17.65 11.59 -2.12
N ASP A 193 17.11 10.47 -1.64
CA ASP A 193 17.80 9.66 -0.64
C ASP A 193 19.13 9.15 -1.20
N PRO A 194 20.27 9.32 -0.50
CA PRO A 194 21.56 8.84 -0.98
C PRO A 194 21.61 7.36 -1.35
N LEU A 195 20.73 6.54 -0.76
CA LEU A 195 20.56 5.14 -1.14
C LEU A 195 20.26 4.94 -2.63
N TRP A 196 19.59 5.91 -3.25
CA TRP A 196 19.07 5.82 -4.61
C TRP A 196 19.91 6.58 -5.65
N TRP A 197 20.93 7.34 -5.24
CA TRP A 197 21.71 8.21 -6.12
C TRP A 197 22.23 7.51 -7.39
N ASN A 198 22.77 6.30 -7.24
CA ASN A 198 23.36 5.54 -8.33
C ASN A 198 22.51 4.34 -8.76
N THR A 199 21.23 4.33 -8.38
CA THR A 199 20.33 3.21 -8.65
C THR A 199 19.47 3.49 -9.88
N PRO A 200 19.52 2.63 -10.92
CA PRO A 200 18.61 2.75 -12.05
C PRO A 200 17.14 2.62 -11.64
N ALA A 201 16.25 3.27 -12.37
CA ALA A 201 14.83 3.27 -12.12
C ALA A 201 14.22 1.85 -12.25
N PRO A 202 13.53 1.34 -11.21
CA PRO A 202 12.83 0.06 -11.26
C PRO A 202 11.38 0.18 -11.81
N TYR A 203 11.02 1.33 -12.38
CA TYR A 203 9.65 1.62 -12.80
C TYR A 203 9.41 1.31 -14.27
N GLY A 204 8.17 0.96 -14.59
CA GLY A 204 7.79 0.68 -15.96
C GLY A 204 7.77 1.97 -16.82
N PRO A 205 7.74 1.80 -18.14
CA PRO A 205 7.92 2.90 -19.09
C PRO A 205 6.76 3.91 -19.08
N LEU A 206 5.53 3.47 -18.74
CA LEU A 206 4.39 4.39 -18.66
C LEU A 206 4.60 5.40 -17.53
N PHE A 207 5.11 4.96 -16.38
CA PHE A 207 5.38 5.87 -15.26
C PHE A 207 6.45 6.90 -15.63
N LEU A 208 7.58 6.47 -16.18
CA LEU A 208 8.65 7.41 -16.57
C LEU A 208 8.19 8.43 -17.61
N TRP A 209 7.35 8.00 -18.56
CA TRP A 209 6.77 8.92 -19.54
C TRP A 209 5.87 9.97 -18.87
N VAL A 210 4.98 9.56 -17.96
CA VAL A 210 4.09 10.47 -17.21
C VAL A 210 4.91 11.41 -16.32
N ASP A 211 5.89 10.89 -15.60
CA ASP A 211 6.77 11.64 -14.69
C ASP A 211 7.55 12.72 -15.46
N GLY A 212 8.23 12.34 -16.55
CA GLY A 212 8.91 13.31 -17.42
C GLY A 212 7.95 14.29 -18.12
N ALA A 213 6.67 13.93 -18.33
CA ALA A 213 5.67 14.87 -18.82
C ALA A 213 5.25 15.88 -17.75
N ILE A 214 5.06 15.44 -16.51
CA ILE A 214 4.80 16.32 -15.37
C ILE A 214 5.96 17.31 -15.22
N ASP A 215 7.19 16.81 -15.27
CA ASP A 215 8.39 17.64 -15.14
C ASP A 215 8.53 18.73 -16.21
N ARG A 216 8.26 18.39 -17.48
CA ARG A 216 8.20 19.38 -18.56
C ARG A 216 7.07 20.39 -18.36
N LEU A 217 5.90 19.95 -17.91
CA LEU A 217 4.74 20.82 -17.64
C LEU A 217 5.00 21.78 -16.47
N THR A 218 5.80 21.36 -15.51
CA THR A 218 6.23 22.17 -14.35
C THR A 218 7.49 22.99 -14.64
N LEU A 219 7.95 22.99 -15.90
CA LEU A 219 9.07 23.80 -16.39
C LEU A 219 10.38 23.53 -15.63
N HIS A 220 10.68 22.25 -15.37
CA HIS A 220 11.90 21.84 -14.66
C HIS A 220 12.03 22.48 -13.25
N ASN A 221 10.89 22.68 -12.59
CA ASN A 221 10.85 23.13 -11.20
C ASN A 221 10.60 21.95 -10.26
N GLN A 222 11.63 21.56 -9.51
CA GLN A 222 11.61 20.40 -8.62
C GLN A 222 10.39 20.35 -7.68
N LEU A 223 10.07 21.47 -7.03
CA LEU A 223 8.95 21.53 -6.10
C LEU A 223 7.61 21.36 -6.82
N ALA A 224 7.43 22.05 -7.95
CA ALA A 224 6.22 21.91 -8.77
C ALA A 224 6.08 20.49 -9.35
N THR A 225 7.18 19.83 -9.74
CA THR A 225 7.19 18.42 -10.17
C THR A 225 6.72 17.49 -9.05
N VAL A 226 7.23 17.67 -7.82
CA VAL A 226 6.76 16.90 -6.64
C VAL A 226 5.27 17.12 -6.37
N VAL A 227 4.77 18.35 -6.53
CA VAL A 227 3.34 18.66 -6.40
C VAL A 227 2.52 17.98 -7.50
N GLY A 228 3.01 18.01 -8.74
CA GLY A 228 2.37 17.32 -9.88
C GLY A 228 2.28 15.82 -9.65
N LEU A 229 3.35 15.19 -9.16
CA LEU A 229 3.36 13.77 -8.78
C LEU A 229 2.37 13.47 -7.65
N ARG A 230 2.24 14.37 -6.66
CA ARG A 230 1.21 14.19 -5.63
C ARG A 230 -0.21 14.28 -6.20
N LEU A 231 -0.48 15.22 -7.10
CA LEU A 231 -1.79 15.33 -7.74
C LEU A 231 -2.11 14.11 -8.60
N LEU A 232 -1.09 13.51 -9.25
CA LEU A 232 -1.22 12.23 -9.94
C LEU A 232 -1.67 11.12 -8.97
N GLU A 233 -1.07 11.03 -7.79
CA GLU A 233 -1.45 10.02 -6.80
C GLU A 233 -2.81 10.29 -6.13
N VAL A 234 -3.23 11.55 -6.00
CA VAL A 234 -4.62 11.88 -5.62
C VAL A 234 -5.61 11.35 -6.66
N ALA A 235 -5.33 11.57 -7.95
CA ALA A 235 -6.14 11.02 -9.04
C ALA A 235 -6.12 9.49 -9.03
N ALA A 236 -4.98 8.88 -8.69
CA ALA A 236 -4.87 7.44 -8.56
C ALA A 236 -5.70 6.87 -7.40
N VAL A 237 -5.76 7.54 -6.25
CA VAL A 237 -6.64 7.13 -5.14
C VAL A 237 -8.12 7.28 -5.51
N ALA A 238 -8.48 8.29 -6.30
CA ALA A 238 -9.82 8.36 -6.89
C ALA A 238 -10.06 7.17 -7.84
N LEU A 239 -9.08 6.80 -8.66
CA LEU A 239 -9.17 5.62 -9.52
C LEU A 239 -9.36 4.33 -8.71
N ILE A 240 -8.65 4.19 -7.58
CA ILE A 240 -8.86 3.10 -6.62
C ILE A 240 -10.30 3.08 -6.10
N GLY A 241 -10.83 4.23 -5.69
CA GLY A 241 -12.21 4.35 -5.19
C GLY A 241 -13.26 3.95 -6.23
N VAL A 242 -13.09 4.36 -7.49
CA VAL A 242 -13.96 3.97 -8.61
C VAL A 242 -13.83 2.47 -8.89
N GLY A 243 -12.60 1.99 -9.08
CA GLY A 243 -12.34 0.61 -9.48
C GLY A 243 -12.74 -0.40 -8.40
N VAL A 244 -12.52 -0.10 -7.11
CA VAL A 244 -12.94 -0.99 -6.02
C VAL A 244 -14.47 -1.07 -5.91
N ALA A 245 -15.18 0.05 -6.14
CA ALA A 245 -16.64 0.05 -6.16
C ALA A 245 -17.19 -0.73 -7.37
N MET A 246 -16.56 -0.61 -8.55
CA MET A 246 -16.89 -1.42 -9.72
C MET A 246 -16.64 -2.91 -9.48
N LEU A 247 -15.49 -3.24 -8.89
CA LEU A 247 -15.08 -4.61 -8.56
C LEU A 247 -16.04 -5.24 -7.54
N ALA A 248 -16.36 -4.53 -6.46
CA ALA A 248 -17.30 -4.99 -5.43
C ALA A 248 -18.69 -5.29 -6.02
N ARG A 249 -19.23 -4.38 -6.85
CA ARG A 249 -20.52 -4.61 -7.54
C ARG A 249 -20.49 -5.84 -8.43
N GLY A 250 -19.44 -6.01 -9.24
CA GLY A 250 -19.29 -7.19 -10.10
C GLY A 250 -19.14 -8.49 -9.31
N LEU A 251 -18.57 -8.43 -8.10
CA LEU A 251 -18.48 -9.54 -7.14
C LEU A 251 -19.72 -9.70 -6.25
N ARG A 252 -20.76 -8.87 -6.43
CA ARG A 252 -21.98 -8.83 -5.59
C ARG A 252 -21.68 -8.61 -4.10
N ARG A 253 -20.71 -7.73 -3.82
CA ARG A 253 -20.31 -7.26 -2.49
C ARG A 253 -20.71 -5.81 -2.28
N ASP A 254 -20.76 -5.39 -1.01
CA ASP A 254 -21.08 -4.00 -0.68
C ASP A 254 -19.95 -3.06 -1.14
N PRO A 255 -20.21 -2.11 -2.05
CA PRO A 255 -19.20 -1.18 -2.52
C PRO A 255 -18.81 -0.16 -1.46
N GLY A 256 -19.65 0.10 -0.46
CA GLY A 256 -19.36 1.02 0.64
C GLY A 256 -18.25 0.47 1.55
N GLU A 257 -18.39 -0.78 1.99
CA GLU A 257 -17.35 -1.50 2.72
C GLU A 257 -16.03 -1.55 1.95
N ALA A 258 -16.08 -1.96 0.67
CA ALA A 258 -14.88 -2.07 -0.15
C ALA A 258 -14.19 -0.71 -0.34
N PHE A 259 -14.95 0.39 -0.46
CA PHE A 259 -14.43 1.74 -0.54
C PHE A 259 -13.74 2.17 0.77
N VAL A 260 -14.33 1.85 1.93
CA VAL A 260 -13.72 2.14 3.24
C VAL A 260 -12.42 1.37 3.42
N LEU A 261 -12.40 0.08 3.06
CA LEU A 261 -11.23 -0.79 3.23
C LEU A 261 -10.10 -0.49 2.25
N ALA A 262 -10.38 0.13 1.10
CA ALA A 262 -9.40 0.49 0.08
C ALA A 262 -9.09 1.99 0.04
N ALA A 263 -10.02 2.84 -0.38
CA ALA A 263 -9.73 4.25 -0.67
C ALA A 263 -9.59 5.11 0.60
N LEU A 264 -10.38 4.83 1.64
CA LEU A 264 -10.25 5.48 2.96
C LEU A 264 -9.24 4.78 3.88
N ASN A 265 -8.50 3.79 3.36
CA ASN A 265 -7.51 3.07 4.13
C ASN A 265 -6.38 4.03 4.58
N PRO A 266 -6.04 4.08 5.88
CA PRO A 266 -5.00 4.95 6.40
C PRO A 266 -3.66 4.74 5.70
N LEU A 267 -3.31 3.49 5.34
CA LEU A 267 -2.11 3.20 4.58
C LEU A 267 -2.09 3.91 3.22
N ILE A 268 -3.21 3.91 2.51
CA ILE A 268 -3.32 4.56 1.21
C ILE A 268 -3.20 6.08 1.37
N LEU A 269 -3.95 6.68 2.30
CA LEU A 269 -3.93 8.13 2.47
C LEU A 269 -2.56 8.65 2.93
N LEU A 270 -1.90 7.93 3.83
CA LEU A 270 -0.63 8.36 4.39
C LEU A 270 0.55 8.14 3.44
N THR A 271 0.58 6.99 2.75
CA THR A 271 1.73 6.64 1.90
C THR A 271 1.50 7.05 0.44
N ILE A 272 0.35 6.75 -0.15
CA ILE A 272 0.08 7.08 -1.55
C ILE A 272 -0.15 8.58 -1.73
N VAL A 273 -1.00 9.21 -0.90
CA VAL A 273 -1.21 10.68 -0.99
C VAL A 273 -0.10 11.45 -0.27
N GLY A 274 0.10 11.17 1.03
CA GLY A 274 1.11 11.89 1.83
C GLY A 274 2.54 11.71 1.32
N GLY A 275 2.92 10.48 0.98
CA GLY A 275 4.23 10.14 0.41
C GLY A 275 4.35 10.27 -1.11
N ALA A 276 3.24 10.50 -1.84
CA ALA A 276 3.19 10.57 -3.31
C ALA A 276 3.80 9.33 -4.00
N HIS A 277 3.49 8.14 -3.48
CA HIS A 277 4.01 6.87 -4.01
C HIS A 277 3.28 6.39 -5.27
N ASN A 278 4.03 6.13 -6.34
CA ASN A 278 3.51 5.69 -7.65
C ASN A 278 2.76 4.36 -7.67
N ASP A 279 2.80 3.64 -6.55
CA ASP A 279 2.01 2.44 -6.29
C ASP A 279 0.51 2.69 -6.37
N GLY A 280 0.06 3.91 -6.10
CA GLY A 280 -1.34 4.32 -6.26
C GLY A 280 -1.77 4.19 -7.71
N LEU A 281 -1.03 4.78 -8.65
CA LEU A 281 -1.35 4.73 -10.08
C LEU A 281 -1.43 3.28 -10.58
N MET A 282 -0.44 2.45 -10.22
CA MET A 282 -0.46 1.02 -10.57
C MET A 282 -1.70 0.32 -10.00
N THR A 283 -1.97 0.50 -8.71
CA THR A 283 -3.05 -0.21 -8.02
C THR A 283 -4.43 0.25 -8.49
N GLY A 284 -4.60 1.55 -8.77
CA GLY A 284 -5.82 2.12 -9.35
C GLY A 284 -6.13 1.54 -10.73
N LEU A 285 -5.14 1.51 -11.62
CA LEU A 285 -5.29 0.90 -12.95
C LEU A 285 -5.59 -0.60 -12.85
N LEU A 286 -4.90 -1.31 -11.96
CA LEU A 286 -5.12 -2.73 -11.71
C LEU A 286 -6.57 -2.98 -11.28
N VAL A 287 -7.07 -2.30 -10.24
CA VAL A 287 -8.41 -2.57 -9.70
C VAL A 287 -9.53 -2.16 -10.66
N VAL A 288 -9.33 -1.11 -11.48
CA VAL A 288 -10.24 -0.79 -12.59
C VAL A 288 -10.27 -1.90 -13.63
N GLY A 289 -9.10 -2.41 -14.04
CA GLY A 289 -9.00 -3.55 -14.95
C GLY A 289 -9.70 -4.80 -14.40
N LEU A 290 -9.53 -5.10 -13.11
CA LEU A 290 -10.25 -6.19 -12.44
C LEU A 290 -11.75 -5.94 -12.41
N GLY A 291 -12.19 -4.70 -12.20
CA GLY A 291 -13.57 -4.26 -12.32
C GLY A 291 -14.15 -4.59 -13.70
N PHE A 292 -13.44 -4.30 -14.78
CA PHE A 292 -13.86 -4.69 -16.14
C PHE A 292 -13.89 -6.21 -16.32
N ALA A 293 -12.92 -6.95 -15.76
CA ALA A 293 -12.89 -8.42 -15.87
C ALA A 293 -14.11 -9.07 -15.23
N VAL A 294 -14.48 -8.68 -14.00
CA VAL A 294 -15.65 -9.25 -13.32
C VAL A 294 -16.96 -8.90 -14.04
N ASN A 295 -17.00 -7.74 -14.72
CA ASN A 295 -18.12 -7.29 -15.54
C ASN A 295 -18.08 -7.83 -16.99
N ARG A 296 -17.25 -8.84 -17.29
CA ARG A 296 -17.17 -9.51 -18.60
C ARG A 296 -16.70 -8.60 -19.75
N HIS A 297 -15.85 -7.64 -19.45
CA HIS A 297 -15.15 -6.79 -20.43
C HIS A 297 -13.64 -7.12 -20.46
N PRO A 298 -13.24 -8.30 -20.95
CA PRO A 298 -11.87 -8.82 -20.82
C PRO A 298 -10.83 -7.97 -21.57
N TRP A 299 -11.19 -7.36 -22.70
CA TRP A 299 -10.27 -6.49 -23.45
C TRP A 299 -9.90 -5.24 -22.66
N TRP A 300 -10.89 -4.58 -22.05
CA TRP A 300 -10.65 -3.45 -21.16
C TRP A 300 -9.89 -3.88 -19.92
N ALA A 301 -10.19 -5.06 -19.37
CA ALA A 301 -9.42 -5.60 -18.26
C ALA A 301 -7.94 -5.74 -18.61
N LEU A 302 -7.62 -6.40 -19.72
CA LEU A 302 -6.24 -6.57 -20.16
C LEU A 302 -5.56 -5.25 -20.48
N PHE A 303 -6.27 -4.31 -21.11
CA PHE A 303 -5.75 -2.97 -21.38
C PHE A 303 -5.33 -2.26 -20.08
N PHE A 304 -6.24 -2.12 -19.11
CA PHE A 304 -5.97 -1.42 -17.85
C PHE A 304 -4.93 -2.13 -16.98
N VAL A 305 -4.96 -3.47 -16.92
CA VAL A 305 -3.93 -4.22 -16.19
C VAL A 305 -2.57 -4.14 -16.90
N SER A 306 -2.53 -4.04 -18.24
CA SER A 306 -1.27 -3.80 -18.98
C SER A 306 -0.70 -2.41 -18.70
N LEU A 307 -1.56 -1.38 -18.59
CA LEU A 307 -1.14 -0.05 -18.15
C LEU A 307 -0.59 -0.12 -16.73
N ALA A 308 -1.25 -0.84 -15.81
CA ALA A 308 -0.74 -1.06 -14.46
C ALA A 308 0.64 -1.74 -14.48
N THR A 309 0.85 -2.76 -15.32
CA THR A 309 2.16 -3.41 -15.54
C THR A 309 3.20 -2.44 -16.08
N ALA A 310 2.80 -1.55 -16.99
CA ALA A 310 3.65 -0.51 -17.56
C ALA A 310 4.00 0.60 -16.55
N VAL A 311 3.29 0.70 -15.41
CA VAL A 311 3.70 1.51 -14.25
C VAL A 311 4.63 0.71 -13.34
N LYS A 312 4.22 -0.51 -12.96
CA LYS A 312 4.98 -1.40 -12.08
C LYS A 312 4.75 -2.87 -12.43
N ALA A 313 5.84 -3.59 -12.67
CA ALA A 313 5.82 -4.98 -13.13
C ALA A 313 4.99 -5.97 -12.29
N PRO A 314 4.89 -5.87 -10.94
CA PRO A 314 4.09 -6.80 -10.13
C PRO A 314 2.62 -6.90 -10.56
N ALA A 315 2.05 -5.86 -11.18
CA ALA A 315 0.70 -5.90 -11.73
C ALA A 315 0.51 -6.98 -12.82
N ALA A 316 1.58 -7.46 -13.45
CA ALA A 316 1.54 -8.53 -14.45
C ALA A 316 0.95 -9.84 -13.91
N ILE A 317 1.01 -10.08 -12.59
CA ILE A 317 0.31 -11.20 -11.95
C ILE A 317 -1.20 -11.10 -12.26
N GLY A 318 -1.77 -9.90 -12.28
CA GLY A 318 -3.15 -9.64 -12.67
C GLY A 318 -3.48 -10.10 -14.09
N LEU A 319 -2.56 -9.92 -15.05
CA LEU A 319 -2.75 -10.37 -16.44
C LEU A 319 -2.92 -11.89 -16.50
N ALA A 320 -2.07 -12.62 -15.76
CA ALA A 320 -2.16 -14.08 -15.70
C ALA A 320 -3.50 -14.54 -15.11
N PHE A 321 -3.97 -13.89 -14.04
CA PHE A 321 -5.26 -14.21 -13.42
C PHE A 321 -6.44 -13.88 -14.34
N VAL A 322 -6.44 -12.72 -14.99
CA VAL A 322 -7.49 -12.30 -15.93
C VAL A 322 -7.53 -13.23 -17.14
N ALA A 323 -6.39 -13.52 -17.77
CA ALA A 323 -6.33 -14.42 -18.93
C ALA A 323 -6.75 -15.85 -18.57
N TRP A 324 -6.29 -16.36 -17.42
CA TRP A 324 -6.64 -17.71 -16.95
C TRP A 324 -8.13 -17.86 -16.64
N ASN A 325 -8.77 -16.82 -16.11
CA ASN A 325 -10.18 -16.81 -15.71
C ASN A 325 -11.10 -16.17 -16.76
N TRP A 326 -10.60 -15.87 -17.95
CA TRP A 326 -11.42 -15.36 -19.06
C TRP A 326 -12.48 -16.41 -19.44
N LEU A 327 -12.07 -17.67 -19.58
CA LEU A 327 -12.96 -18.77 -19.91
C LEU A 327 -13.51 -19.47 -18.65
N PRO A 328 -14.71 -20.09 -18.75
CA PRO A 328 -15.29 -20.90 -17.67
C PRO A 328 -14.35 -21.98 -17.11
N PRO A 329 -14.51 -22.43 -15.85
CA PRO A 329 -13.63 -23.41 -15.21
C PRO A 329 -13.48 -24.76 -15.96
N ASP A 330 -14.51 -25.17 -16.69
CA ASP A 330 -14.59 -26.40 -17.48
C ASP A 330 -13.96 -26.30 -18.87
N ALA A 331 -13.51 -25.11 -19.29
CA ALA A 331 -12.89 -24.90 -20.60
C ALA A 331 -11.62 -25.76 -20.78
N PRO A 332 -11.46 -26.48 -21.92
CA PRO A 332 -10.27 -27.27 -22.23
C PRO A 332 -8.98 -26.44 -22.21
N LEU A 333 -7.87 -27.02 -21.75
CA LEU A 333 -6.59 -26.33 -21.66
C LEU A 333 -6.14 -25.70 -22.98
N LYS A 334 -6.41 -26.35 -24.12
CA LYS A 334 -6.09 -25.83 -25.46
C LYS A 334 -6.82 -24.52 -25.75
N GLN A 335 -8.08 -24.38 -25.31
CA GLN A 335 -8.86 -23.15 -25.50
C GLN A 335 -8.41 -22.06 -24.51
N ARG A 336 -7.92 -22.43 -23.32
CA ARG A 336 -7.34 -21.47 -22.37
C ARG A 336 -6.13 -20.74 -22.92
N LEU A 337 -5.41 -21.29 -23.90
CA LEU A 337 -4.29 -20.60 -24.54
C LEU A 337 -4.74 -19.44 -25.44
N GLN A 338 -5.98 -19.42 -25.93
CA GLN A 338 -6.49 -18.36 -26.81
C GLN A 338 -6.56 -17.00 -26.08
N PRO A 339 -7.16 -16.87 -24.87
CA PRO A 339 -7.06 -15.67 -24.05
C PRO A 339 -5.64 -15.15 -23.82
N PHE A 340 -4.66 -16.04 -23.62
CA PHE A 340 -3.27 -15.65 -23.45
C PHE A 340 -2.67 -15.11 -24.75
N ALA A 341 -2.94 -15.74 -25.90
CA ALA A 341 -2.46 -15.26 -27.19
C ALA A 341 -3.12 -13.92 -27.58
N ALA A 342 -4.45 -13.84 -27.47
CA ALA A 342 -5.24 -12.65 -27.74
C ALA A 342 -4.87 -11.48 -26.81
N GLY A 343 -4.71 -11.77 -25.51
CA GLY A 343 -4.25 -10.79 -24.53
C GLY A 343 -2.80 -10.39 -24.72
N GLY A 344 -1.95 -11.30 -25.21
CA GLY A 344 -0.55 -11.02 -25.54
C GLY A 344 -0.39 -9.88 -26.55
N VAL A 345 -1.31 -9.75 -27.51
CA VAL A 345 -1.32 -8.63 -28.46
C VAL A 345 -1.60 -7.29 -27.76
N VAL A 346 -2.61 -7.24 -26.89
CA VAL A 346 -2.96 -6.02 -26.14
C VAL A 346 -1.83 -5.62 -25.18
N VAL A 347 -1.33 -6.59 -24.41
CA VAL A 347 -0.22 -6.40 -23.47
C VAL A 347 1.02 -5.93 -24.22
N GLY A 348 1.37 -6.63 -25.30
CA GLY A 348 2.51 -6.28 -26.14
C GLY A 348 2.39 -4.89 -26.73
N ALA A 349 1.21 -4.52 -27.26
CA ALA A 349 0.95 -3.19 -27.81
C ALA A 349 1.08 -2.10 -26.74
N VAL A 350 0.48 -2.28 -25.57
CA VAL A 350 0.55 -1.30 -24.47
C VAL A 350 1.99 -1.12 -23.98
N LEU A 351 2.72 -2.22 -23.76
CA LEU A 351 4.11 -2.15 -23.30
C LEU A 351 5.03 -1.57 -24.38
N LEU A 352 4.82 -1.89 -25.66
CA LEU A 352 5.58 -1.34 -26.78
C LEU A 352 5.33 0.16 -26.91
N VAL A 353 4.06 0.60 -26.93
CA VAL A 353 3.70 2.02 -27.03
C VAL A 353 4.25 2.78 -25.82
N SER A 354 4.10 2.26 -24.61
CA SER A 354 4.65 2.89 -23.41
C SER A 354 6.18 3.02 -23.48
N SER A 355 6.88 1.96 -23.92
CA SER A 355 8.34 1.96 -24.09
C SER A 355 8.82 2.91 -25.20
N TYR A 356 8.01 3.10 -26.24
CA TYR A 356 8.27 4.07 -27.30
C TYR A 356 8.06 5.51 -26.78
N LEU A 357 6.94 5.77 -26.10
CA LEU A 357 6.61 7.07 -25.53
C LEU A 357 7.63 7.53 -24.47
N SER A 358 8.15 6.59 -23.66
CA SER A 358 9.20 6.92 -22.68
C SER A 358 10.56 7.23 -23.31
N GLY A 359 10.79 6.83 -24.57
CA GLY A 359 12.04 7.10 -25.30
C GLY A 359 13.23 6.21 -24.93
N PHE A 360 13.04 5.20 -24.08
CA PHE A 360 14.15 4.37 -23.56
C PHE A 360 14.03 2.87 -23.88
N GLY A 361 13.06 2.49 -24.72
CA GLY A 361 12.85 1.12 -25.13
C GLY A 361 12.58 0.18 -23.96
N PHE A 362 13.14 -1.03 -24.00
CA PHE A 362 12.87 -2.10 -23.03
C PHE A 362 13.86 -2.14 -21.84
N GLY A 363 14.60 -1.06 -21.57
CA GLY A 363 15.58 -1.01 -20.48
C GLY A 363 14.99 -1.29 -19.08
N TRP A 364 13.69 -1.09 -18.88
CA TRP A 364 13.00 -1.45 -17.64
C TRP A 364 13.07 -2.94 -17.31
N VAL A 365 13.18 -3.81 -18.31
CA VAL A 365 13.20 -5.27 -18.12
C VAL A 365 14.45 -5.71 -17.34
N SER A 366 15.60 -5.08 -17.58
CA SER A 366 16.83 -5.39 -16.83
C SER A 366 16.79 -4.94 -15.38
N ASN A 367 15.89 -4.02 -15.02
CA ASN A 367 15.82 -3.40 -13.69
C ASN A 367 14.73 -3.95 -12.78
N LEU A 368 14.04 -5.03 -13.20
CA LEU A 368 12.98 -5.65 -12.40
C LEU A 368 13.45 -6.17 -11.04
N LEU A 369 14.74 -6.48 -10.89
CA LEU A 369 15.33 -6.97 -9.65
C LEU A 369 16.02 -5.86 -8.82
N THR A 370 16.12 -4.64 -9.34
CA THR A 370 16.79 -3.51 -8.69
C THR A 370 16.27 -3.20 -7.27
N PRO A 371 14.96 -3.30 -6.97
CA PRO A 371 14.47 -3.11 -5.59
C PRO A 371 15.13 -4.08 -4.60
N GLY A 372 15.56 -5.27 -5.05
CA GLY A 372 16.27 -6.25 -4.24
C GLY A 372 17.65 -5.82 -3.75
N THR A 373 18.19 -4.69 -4.19
CA THR A 373 19.48 -4.16 -3.70
C THR A 373 19.40 -3.58 -2.29
N VAL A 374 18.22 -3.16 -1.85
CA VAL A 374 18.00 -2.60 -0.51
C VAL A 374 17.84 -3.70 0.53
N ARG A 375 18.47 -3.54 1.69
CA ARG A 375 18.27 -4.43 2.84
C ARG A 375 17.14 -3.90 3.71
N SER A 376 15.92 -4.37 3.42
CA SER A 376 14.76 -4.07 4.27
C SER A 376 14.68 -5.08 5.43
N TRP A 377 14.71 -4.59 6.66
CA TRP A 377 14.50 -5.40 7.86
C TRP A 377 13.06 -5.89 7.98
N ALA A 378 12.12 -5.16 7.40
CA ALA A 378 10.71 -5.53 7.38
C ALA A 378 10.44 -6.72 6.44
N ALA A 379 11.37 -7.07 5.54
CA ALA A 379 11.23 -8.21 4.65
C ALA A 379 11.67 -9.52 5.34
N PRO A 380 10.76 -10.48 5.61
CA PRO A 380 11.07 -11.75 6.27
C PRO A 380 12.26 -12.50 5.67
N ALA A 381 12.33 -12.62 4.34
CA ALA A 381 13.41 -13.33 3.67
C ALA A 381 14.78 -12.66 3.89
N THR A 382 14.82 -11.32 3.86
CA THR A 382 16.04 -10.56 4.14
C THR A 382 16.44 -10.66 5.62
N ALA A 383 15.48 -10.58 6.54
CA ALA A 383 15.71 -10.72 7.97
C ALA A 383 16.26 -12.10 8.33
N VAL A 384 15.69 -13.18 7.77
CA VAL A 384 16.19 -14.55 7.93
C VAL A 384 17.62 -14.65 7.38
N GLY A 385 17.87 -14.15 6.17
CA GLY A 385 19.20 -14.16 5.58
C GLY A 385 20.25 -13.43 6.43
N MET A 386 19.92 -12.25 6.94
CA MET A 386 20.78 -11.50 7.86
C MET A 386 21.05 -12.26 9.16
N ALA A 387 20.01 -12.80 9.80
CA ALA A 387 20.14 -13.58 11.02
C ALA A 387 21.00 -14.83 10.81
N SER A 388 20.76 -15.58 9.73
CA SER A 388 21.56 -16.76 9.38
C SER A 388 23.03 -16.40 9.11
N GLY A 389 23.30 -15.34 8.33
CA GLY A 389 24.65 -14.87 8.08
C GLY A 389 25.41 -14.49 9.36
N ASN A 390 24.76 -13.72 10.23
CA ASN A 390 25.35 -13.29 11.50
C ASN A 390 25.59 -14.48 12.46
N LEU A 391 24.69 -15.46 12.50
CA LEU A 391 24.86 -16.68 13.30
C LEU A 391 26.02 -17.54 12.79
N LEU A 392 26.19 -17.67 11.47
CA LEU A 392 27.34 -18.38 10.89
C LEU A 392 28.66 -17.70 11.26
N HIS A 393 28.71 -16.36 11.22
CA HIS A 393 29.89 -15.60 11.63
C HIS A 393 30.19 -15.75 13.12
N ALA A 394 29.15 -15.71 13.97
CA ALA A 394 29.29 -15.96 15.40
C ALA A 394 29.80 -17.39 15.70
N ALA A 395 29.47 -18.36 14.85
CA ALA A 395 29.97 -19.74 14.93
C ALA A 395 31.37 -19.95 14.30
N GLY A 396 32.04 -18.88 13.85
CA GLY A 396 33.38 -18.94 13.24
C GLY A 396 33.39 -19.28 11.75
N LEU A 397 32.22 -19.46 11.12
CA LEU A 397 32.08 -19.78 9.69
C LEU A 397 32.10 -18.51 8.82
N ASN A 398 33.17 -17.72 8.95
CA ASN A 398 33.32 -16.42 8.29
C ASN A 398 33.51 -16.49 6.76
N ALA A 399 33.73 -17.69 6.21
CA ALA A 399 33.86 -17.91 4.77
C ALA A 399 32.54 -17.67 4.00
N VAL A 400 31.39 -17.80 4.66
CA VAL A 400 30.09 -17.52 4.04
C VAL A 400 29.73 -16.06 4.26
N SER A 401 29.65 -15.28 3.19
CA SER A 401 29.27 -13.86 3.32
C SER A 401 27.79 -13.69 3.73
N VAL A 402 27.47 -12.63 4.48
CA VAL A 402 26.08 -12.26 4.79
C VAL A 402 25.27 -11.97 3.51
N ALA A 403 25.92 -11.46 2.46
CA ALA A 403 25.27 -11.25 1.17
C ALA A 403 24.80 -12.57 0.53
N THR A 404 25.60 -13.63 0.65
CA THR A 404 25.26 -14.98 0.15
C THR A 404 24.04 -15.55 0.86
N THR A 405 23.98 -15.43 2.19
CA THR A 405 22.84 -15.92 2.98
C THR A 405 21.56 -15.12 2.72
N ILE A 406 21.66 -13.79 2.59
CA ILE A 406 20.56 -12.94 2.12
C ILE A 406 20.08 -13.36 0.73
N GLY A 407 20.99 -13.55 -0.22
CA GLY A 407 20.66 -13.97 -1.58
C GLY A 407 19.92 -15.31 -1.62
N ALA A 408 20.41 -16.30 -0.86
CA ALA A 408 19.77 -17.61 -0.75
C ALA A 408 18.37 -17.52 -0.13
N ALA A 409 18.21 -16.80 0.99
CA ALA A 409 16.92 -16.64 1.66
C ALA A 409 15.89 -15.93 0.77
N ARG A 410 16.30 -14.89 0.04
CA ARG A 410 15.44 -14.18 -0.94
C ARG A 410 15.03 -15.06 -2.11
N LEU A 411 15.94 -15.88 -2.63
CA LEU A 411 15.62 -16.83 -3.69
C LEU A 411 14.56 -17.84 -3.22
N VAL A 412 14.72 -18.37 -2.00
CA VAL A 412 13.72 -19.27 -1.40
C VAL A 412 12.38 -18.55 -1.23
N GLY A 413 12.37 -17.34 -0.68
CA GLY A 413 11.15 -16.54 -0.54
C GLY A 413 10.41 -16.32 -1.85
N LEU A 414 11.11 -15.85 -2.90
CA LEU A 414 10.53 -15.64 -4.23
C LEU A 414 10.05 -16.94 -4.89
N ALA A 415 10.79 -18.05 -4.72
CA ALA A 415 10.37 -19.35 -5.21
C ALA A 415 9.08 -19.83 -4.51
N THR A 416 8.99 -19.64 -3.19
CA THR A 416 7.78 -19.92 -2.41
C THR A 416 6.60 -19.05 -2.86
N ALA A 417 6.80 -17.73 -3.02
CA ALA A 417 5.78 -16.81 -3.51
C ALA A 417 5.24 -17.22 -4.88
N THR A 418 6.13 -17.60 -5.78
CA THR A 418 5.81 -18.06 -7.13
C THR A 418 5.02 -19.36 -7.09
N ALA A 419 5.48 -20.35 -6.32
CA ALA A 419 4.79 -21.63 -6.19
C ALA A 419 3.38 -21.48 -5.58
N LEU A 420 3.23 -20.66 -4.54
CA LEU A 420 1.93 -20.29 -3.94
C LEU A 420 1.02 -19.58 -4.94
N THR A 421 1.56 -18.64 -5.72
CA THR A 421 0.80 -17.90 -6.73
C THR A 421 0.31 -18.80 -7.86
N LEU A 422 1.15 -19.70 -8.38
CA LEU A 422 0.76 -20.64 -9.42
C LEU A 422 -0.33 -21.62 -8.94
N TRP A 423 -0.25 -22.07 -7.69
CA TRP A 423 -1.31 -22.88 -7.10
C TRP A 423 -2.62 -22.11 -6.90
N LEU A 424 -2.55 -20.86 -6.41
CA LEU A 424 -3.70 -19.99 -6.27
C LEU A 424 -4.36 -19.67 -7.61
N LEU A 425 -3.55 -19.50 -8.66
CA LEU A 425 -4.01 -19.34 -10.04
C LEU A 425 -4.71 -20.61 -10.53
N TRP A 426 -4.12 -21.78 -10.31
CA TRP A 426 -4.74 -23.05 -10.69
C TRP A 426 -6.05 -23.32 -9.93
N ARG A 427 -6.12 -22.99 -8.64
CA ARG A 427 -7.29 -23.13 -7.76
C ARG A 427 -8.23 -21.92 -7.77
N SER A 428 -8.04 -20.98 -8.71
CA SER A 428 -8.74 -19.70 -8.71
C SER A 428 -10.26 -19.82 -8.94
N GLY A 429 -10.72 -20.85 -9.66
CA GLY A 429 -12.15 -21.14 -9.82
C GLY A 429 -12.85 -21.44 -8.49
N ASP A 430 -12.28 -22.33 -7.67
CA ASP A 430 -12.87 -22.76 -6.39
C ASP A 430 -12.74 -21.68 -5.30
N ARG A 431 -11.59 -20.98 -5.29
CA ARG A 431 -11.21 -20.06 -4.21
C ARG A 431 -11.61 -18.60 -4.47
N GLY A 432 -12.15 -18.30 -5.64
CA GLY A 432 -12.45 -16.95 -6.12
C GLY A 432 -11.19 -16.28 -6.65
N TRP A 433 -11.15 -16.03 -7.96
CA TRP A 433 -9.92 -15.62 -8.65
C TRP A 433 -9.40 -14.25 -8.24
N VAL A 434 -10.27 -13.28 -7.98
CA VAL A 434 -9.88 -11.93 -7.51
C VAL A 434 -9.22 -12.01 -6.13
N ARG A 435 -9.79 -12.81 -5.23
CA ARG A 435 -9.22 -13.05 -3.91
C ARG A 435 -7.85 -13.71 -4.02
N SER A 436 -7.74 -14.76 -4.83
CA SER A 436 -6.47 -15.44 -5.10
C SER A 436 -5.41 -14.48 -5.61
N LEU A 437 -5.76 -13.57 -6.53
CA LEU A 437 -4.85 -12.52 -7.01
C LEU A 437 -4.40 -11.58 -5.88
N GLY A 438 -5.33 -11.09 -5.05
CA GLY A 438 -5.00 -10.21 -3.93
C GLY A 438 -4.05 -10.87 -2.92
N VAL A 439 -4.30 -12.15 -2.60
CA VAL A 439 -3.38 -12.95 -1.75
C VAL A 439 -2.03 -13.15 -2.44
N SER A 440 -2.00 -13.45 -3.73
CA SER A 440 -0.75 -13.59 -4.49
C SER A 440 0.10 -12.31 -4.47
N LEU A 441 -0.52 -11.14 -4.58
CA LEU A 441 0.19 -9.87 -4.48
C LEU A 441 0.77 -9.65 -3.07
N LEU A 442 0.02 -9.94 -2.01
CA LEU A 442 0.55 -9.88 -0.63
C LEU A 442 1.70 -10.88 -0.43
N LEU A 443 1.58 -12.12 -0.91
CA LEU A 443 2.64 -13.11 -0.83
C LEU A 443 3.90 -12.67 -1.57
N PHE A 444 3.74 -12.04 -2.73
CA PHE A 444 4.87 -11.50 -3.49
C PHE A 444 5.58 -10.36 -2.74
N VAL A 445 4.83 -9.53 -2.03
CA VAL A 445 5.39 -8.47 -1.17
C VAL A 445 6.13 -9.09 0.02
N GLU A 446 5.43 -9.89 0.83
CA GLU A 446 5.93 -10.42 2.11
C GLU A 446 7.08 -11.42 1.94
N LEU A 447 7.05 -12.24 0.88
CA LEU A 447 8.13 -13.19 0.59
C LEU A 447 9.15 -12.63 -0.41
N GLY A 448 8.94 -11.40 -0.86
CA GLY A 448 9.83 -10.67 -1.75
C GLY A 448 11.12 -10.24 -1.05
N PRO A 449 12.09 -9.72 -1.82
CA PRO A 449 13.36 -9.29 -1.28
C PRO A 449 13.26 -8.02 -0.44
N VAL A 450 12.24 -7.19 -0.65
CA VAL A 450 12.03 -5.91 0.02
C VAL A 450 10.54 -5.69 0.27
N VAL A 451 10.21 -5.37 1.52
CA VAL A 451 8.90 -4.94 1.96
C VAL A 451 8.99 -3.46 2.30
N GLN A 452 8.08 -2.68 1.72
CA GLN A 452 7.80 -1.29 2.06
C GLN A 452 6.29 -1.17 2.32
N PRO A 453 5.83 -0.25 3.19
CA PRO A 453 4.42 -0.18 3.57
C PRO A 453 3.46 -0.03 2.39
N TRP A 454 3.80 0.82 1.44
CA TRP A 454 2.95 1.10 0.29
C TRP A 454 2.81 -0.12 -0.64
N TYR A 455 3.71 -1.11 -0.59
CA TYR A 455 3.56 -2.35 -1.37
C TYR A 455 2.37 -3.19 -0.91
N LEU A 456 1.98 -3.09 0.37
CA LEU A 456 0.80 -3.79 0.86
C LEU A 456 -0.48 -3.34 0.14
N SER A 457 -0.52 -2.10 -0.38
CA SER A 457 -1.67 -1.58 -1.13
C SER A 457 -2.08 -2.49 -2.30
N TRP A 458 -1.12 -3.14 -2.96
CA TRP A 458 -1.35 -3.95 -4.15
C TRP A 458 -2.34 -5.07 -3.88
N GLY A 459 -2.15 -5.77 -2.76
CA GLY A 459 -3.02 -6.87 -2.35
C GLY A 459 -4.21 -6.41 -1.51
N LEU A 460 -4.01 -5.45 -0.59
CA LEU A 460 -5.07 -4.96 0.31
C LEU A 460 -6.24 -4.35 -0.46
N VAL A 461 -5.99 -3.56 -1.51
CA VAL A 461 -7.04 -2.94 -2.33
C VAL A 461 -7.85 -3.98 -3.09
N VAL A 462 -7.20 -5.02 -3.64
CA VAL A 462 -7.89 -6.10 -4.35
C VAL A 462 -8.74 -6.93 -3.37
N LEU A 463 -8.20 -7.19 -2.18
CA LEU A 463 -8.87 -7.96 -1.14
C LEU A 463 -10.02 -7.19 -0.48
N ALA A 464 -10.00 -5.85 -0.45
CA ALA A 464 -11.09 -5.03 0.08
C ALA A 464 -12.46 -5.38 -0.51
N ALA A 465 -12.51 -5.77 -1.80
CA ALA A 465 -13.74 -6.21 -2.48
C ALA A 465 -13.91 -7.74 -2.51
N SER A 466 -12.88 -8.53 -2.18
CA SER A 466 -12.84 -9.96 -2.49
C SER A 466 -12.55 -10.89 -1.30
N TYR A 467 -12.19 -10.37 -0.13
CA TYR A 467 -11.85 -11.14 1.06
C TYR A 467 -12.96 -12.12 1.50
N ARG A 468 -12.61 -13.15 2.27
CA ARG A 468 -13.55 -14.08 2.89
C ARG A 468 -13.24 -14.29 4.37
N GLY A 469 -14.30 -14.34 5.18
CA GLY A 469 -14.23 -14.67 6.59
C GLY A 469 -13.24 -13.80 7.36
N ARG A 470 -12.13 -14.41 7.78
CA ARG A 470 -11.17 -13.81 8.71
C ARG A 470 -9.99 -13.11 8.05
N GLU A 471 -9.89 -13.15 6.72
CA GLU A 471 -8.98 -12.26 5.97
C GLU A 471 -9.22 -10.79 6.30
N HIS A 472 -10.45 -10.43 6.65
CA HIS A 472 -10.77 -9.10 7.14
C HIS A 472 -9.89 -8.68 8.31
N PHE A 473 -9.58 -9.57 9.26
CA PHE A 473 -8.69 -9.25 10.38
C PHE A 473 -7.30 -8.86 9.90
N TRP A 474 -6.72 -9.63 8.97
CA TRP A 474 -5.40 -9.35 8.42
C TRP A 474 -5.39 -8.07 7.58
N LEU A 475 -6.47 -7.80 6.84
CA LEU A 475 -6.67 -6.53 6.13
C LEU A 475 -6.61 -5.35 7.10
N LEU A 476 -7.38 -5.41 8.19
CA LEU A 476 -7.38 -4.36 9.21
C LEU A 476 -5.99 -4.23 9.85
N LEU A 477 -5.38 -5.35 10.26
CA LEU A 477 -4.08 -5.35 10.91
C LEU A 477 -2.99 -4.73 10.03
N LEU A 478 -2.87 -5.17 8.78
CA LEU A 478 -1.86 -4.65 7.85
C LEU A 478 -2.13 -3.18 7.49
N ALA A 479 -3.40 -2.78 7.37
CA ALA A 479 -3.76 -1.39 7.12
C ALA A 479 -3.38 -0.45 8.27
N ILE A 480 -3.50 -0.90 9.54
CA ILE A 480 -3.15 -0.08 10.70
C ILE A 480 -1.67 -0.15 11.07
N THR A 481 -0.98 -1.27 10.85
CA THR A 481 0.43 -1.40 11.19
C THR A 481 1.34 -0.91 10.08
N GLY A 482 0.93 -1.04 8.81
CA GLY A 482 1.70 -0.63 7.63
C GLY A 482 2.28 0.78 7.73
N PRO A 483 1.50 1.82 8.05
CA PRO A 483 2.01 3.19 8.19
C PRO A 483 3.13 3.35 9.22
N PHE A 484 3.20 2.49 10.23
CA PHE A 484 4.24 2.53 11.25
C PHE A 484 5.54 1.83 10.81
N ILE A 485 5.45 0.87 9.87
CA ILE A 485 6.61 0.07 9.41
C ILE A 485 7.59 0.93 8.61
N GLY A 486 7.10 1.89 7.82
CA GLY A 486 7.95 2.74 6.98
C GLY A 486 8.26 4.10 7.58
N LEU A 487 8.10 4.29 8.89
CA LEU A 487 8.53 5.52 9.54
C LEU A 487 10.07 5.60 9.44
N PRO A 488 10.60 6.54 8.64
CA PRO A 488 12.02 6.63 8.37
C PRO A 488 12.74 7.01 9.66
N GLY A 489 13.94 6.46 9.82
CA GLY A 489 14.78 6.85 10.93
C GLY A 489 14.29 6.37 12.30
N GLY A 490 13.60 5.23 12.42
CA GLY A 490 13.27 4.65 13.74
C GLY A 490 14.48 4.56 14.70
N ARG A 491 15.69 4.33 14.17
CA ARG A 491 16.94 4.43 14.94
C ARG A 491 17.28 5.86 15.38
N ASN A 492 17.09 6.85 14.51
CA ASN A 492 17.30 8.26 14.83
C ASN A 492 16.23 8.75 15.81
N LEU A 493 14.97 8.41 15.59
CA LEU A 493 13.86 8.65 16.50
C LEU A 493 14.15 8.06 17.89
N LEU A 494 14.57 6.79 17.96
CA LEU A 494 14.97 6.14 19.22
C LEU A 494 16.18 6.82 19.86
N SER A 495 17.21 7.16 19.07
CA SER A 495 18.38 7.90 19.56
C SER A 495 17.96 9.24 20.15
N ASP A 496 17.17 10.03 19.43
CA ASP A 496 16.72 11.35 19.84
C ASP A 496 15.78 11.27 21.05
N LEU A 497 14.94 10.24 21.13
CA LEU A 497 14.11 9.94 22.30
C LEU A 497 14.96 9.60 23.53
N VAL A 498 16.00 8.78 23.40
CA VAL A 498 16.89 8.41 24.51
C VAL A 498 17.63 9.61 25.08
N HIS A 499 17.98 10.59 24.23
CA HIS A 499 18.66 11.83 24.66
C HIS A 499 17.68 12.96 25.00
N SER A 500 16.37 12.73 24.94
CA SER A 500 15.35 13.73 25.27
C SER A 500 15.03 13.76 26.77
N ASN A 501 14.45 14.87 27.24
CA ASN A 501 14.04 15.02 28.63
C ASN A 501 12.99 13.96 29.03
N PRO A 502 13.24 13.13 30.07
CA PRO A 502 12.33 12.07 30.50
C PRO A 502 10.91 12.54 30.81
N LEU A 503 10.75 13.76 31.33
CA LEU A 503 9.43 14.34 31.64
C LEU A 503 8.64 14.63 30.36
N LEU A 504 9.31 15.10 29.30
CA LEU A 504 8.66 15.32 28.00
C LEU A 504 8.24 14.00 27.36
N ILE A 505 9.06 12.95 27.50
CA ILE A 505 8.73 11.61 27.05
C ILE A 505 7.52 11.06 27.82
N ALA A 506 7.51 11.17 29.16
CA ALA A 506 6.40 10.72 29.98
C ALA A 506 5.09 11.46 29.63
N LEU A 507 5.17 12.79 29.42
CA LEU A 507 4.03 13.58 28.97
C LEU A 507 3.55 13.16 27.57
N ALA A 508 4.48 12.94 26.62
CA ALA A 508 4.14 12.46 25.29
C ALA A 508 3.42 11.11 25.34
N VAL A 509 3.94 10.15 26.12
CA VAL A 509 3.31 8.85 26.34
C VAL A 509 1.93 8.99 26.98
N ALA A 510 1.78 9.87 27.98
CA ALA A 510 0.49 10.13 28.62
C ALA A 510 -0.55 10.70 27.63
N ILE A 511 -0.14 11.65 26.77
CA ILE A 511 -1.01 12.23 25.73
C ILE A 511 -1.42 11.15 24.72
N LEU A 512 -0.46 10.36 24.21
CA LEU A 512 -0.73 9.28 23.26
C LEU A 512 -1.61 8.18 23.87
N GLY A 513 -1.39 7.84 25.14
CA GLY A 513 -2.26 6.96 25.93
C GLY A 513 -3.68 7.52 26.07
N GLY A 514 -3.79 8.83 26.32
CA GLY A 514 -5.05 9.57 26.33
C GLY A 514 -5.82 9.45 25.01
N VAL A 515 -5.14 9.62 23.87
CA VAL A 515 -5.73 9.46 22.53
C VAL A 515 -6.28 8.05 22.31
N LEU A 516 -5.65 7.00 22.88
CA LEU A 516 -6.12 5.62 22.76
C LEU A 516 -7.43 5.36 23.52
N VAL A 517 -7.62 6.02 24.67
CA VAL A 517 -8.79 5.81 25.54
C VAL A 517 -9.92 6.81 25.32
N LEU A 518 -9.64 7.95 24.68
CA LEU A 518 -10.62 9.01 24.45
C LEU A 518 -11.85 8.47 23.69
N PRO A 519 -13.08 8.67 24.17
CA PRO A 519 -14.26 8.19 23.47
C PRO A 519 -14.40 8.89 22.11
N LEU A 520 -14.62 8.10 21.05
CA LEU A 520 -14.87 8.62 19.70
C LEU A 520 -16.30 9.12 19.52
N GLY A 521 -17.13 9.06 20.56
CA GLY A 521 -18.53 9.48 20.52
C GLY A 521 -19.49 8.34 20.22
N ARG A 522 -20.76 8.70 20.03
CA ARG A 522 -21.87 7.76 19.94
C ARG A 522 -21.79 6.89 18.68
N TRP A 523 -21.34 7.41 17.55
CA TRP A 523 -21.29 6.63 16.30
C TRP A 523 -20.52 5.30 16.35
N THR A 524 -19.67 5.06 17.37
CA THR A 524 -18.95 3.80 17.55
C THR A 524 -19.72 2.69 18.27
N GLN A 525 -20.95 2.95 18.73
CA GLN A 525 -21.78 1.90 19.30
C GLN A 525 -22.43 1.06 18.19
N TRP A 526 -22.38 -0.25 18.39
CA TRP A 526 -22.69 -1.30 17.42
C TRP A 526 -24.19 -1.67 17.39
N SER A 527 -24.93 -1.16 18.36
CA SER A 527 -26.36 -1.30 18.54
C SER A 527 -26.89 0.08 18.92
N TRP A 528 -27.79 0.64 18.14
CA TRP A 528 -28.52 1.85 18.50
C TRP A 528 -30.00 1.49 18.60
N PRO A 529 -30.49 1.23 19.82
CA PRO A 529 -31.56 2.09 20.32
C PRO A 529 -31.47 2.38 21.82
N GLU A 530 -31.89 3.58 22.22
CA GLU A 530 -32.81 3.74 23.36
C GLU A 530 -33.39 5.17 23.36
N ARG A 531 -34.65 5.29 22.93
CA ARG A 531 -35.61 6.15 23.61
C ARG A 531 -36.91 5.37 23.79
N VAL A 532 -36.91 4.47 24.78
CA VAL A 532 -38.16 4.19 25.51
C VAL A 532 -38.37 5.41 26.38
N GLY A 533 -39.12 6.36 25.84
CA GLY A 533 -39.32 7.68 26.43
C GLY A 533 -40.63 8.30 25.99
N GLU A 534 -41.67 7.47 25.82
CA GLU A 534 -43.04 7.86 26.11
C GLU A 534 -43.68 6.69 26.89
N PRO A 535 -44.26 6.94 28.07
CA PRO A 535 -45.13 5.95 28.68
C PRO A 535 -46.29 5.72 27.71
N LEU A 536 -46.58 4.46 27.39
CA LEU A 536 -47.90 4.10 26.90
C LEU A 536 -48.90 4.58 27.97
N GLU A 537 -49.58 5.70 27.71
CA GLU A 537 -50.86 5.97 28.35
C GLU A 537 -51.76 4.78 28.01
N LEU A 538 -51.89 3.89 29.00
CA LEU A 538 -52.96 2.92 29.03
C LEU A 538 -54.25 3.73 29.04
N ALA A 539 -54.92 3.79 27.88
CA ALA A 539 -56.31 4.20 27.85
C ALA A 539 -57.10 3.23 28.74
N PRO A 540 -57.81 3.70 29.78
CA PRO A 540 -58.71 2.84 30.54
C PRO A 540 -60.01 2.67 29.73
N ALA A 541 -60.35 1.39 29.50
CA ALA A 541 -61.64 0.80 29.12
C ALA A 541 -62.52 1.54 28.08
#